data_AF-A0A821IG11-F1
#
_entry.id   AF-A0A821IG11-F1
#
_cell.length_a   1.000
_cell.length_b   1.000
_cell.length_c   1.000
_cell.angle_alpha   90.00
_cell.angle_beta   90.00
_cell.angle_gamma   90.00
#
_symmetry.space_group_name_H-M   'P 1'
#
loop_
_entity.id
_entity.type
_entity.pdbx_description
1 polymer ?
#
loop_
_entity_poly.entity_id
_entity_poly.type
_entity_poly.pdbx_seq_one_letter_code
_entity_poly.pdbx_strand_id
1 'polypeptide(L)'
;GQCPASIHSDVDESVPDAVSCLGIVPHTIRGFLSRYSTVLPTGEAFSQCVACSPTVRKAFTDEGFTFLLKVFNDLDYLENLTGLRAMQLAT
;
A
#
# COMPACT_ATOMS: atom_id res chain seq x y z
N GLY A 1 5.17 2.76 -9.88
CA GLY A 1 6.24 3.73 -9.55
C GLY A 1 7.16 2.96 -8.66
N GLN A 2 8.36 2.66 -9.12
CA GLN A 2 9.20 1.60 -8.54
C GLN A 2 9.30 1.73 -7.01
N CYS A 3 8.87 0.70 -6.30
CA CYS A 3 9.04 0.61 -4.87
C CYS A 3 10.52 0.35 -4.52
N PRO A 4 11.12 1.08 -3.56
CA PRO A 4 12.54 0.96 -3.23
C PRO A 4 12.93 -0.31 -2.45
N ALA A 5 11.98 -1.16 -2.05
CA ALA A 5 12.28 -2.29 -1.17
C ALA A 5 12.57 -3.60 -1.93
N SER A 6 13.77 -4.15 -1.69
CA SER A 6 14.27 -5.41 -2.25
C SER A 6 13.57 -6.64 -1.65
N ILE A 7 13.36 -7.65 -2.51
CA ILE A 7 12.60 -8.89 -2.23
C ILE A 7 13.48 -10.08 -1.81
N HIS A 8 14.81 -9.95 -1.79
CA HIS A 8 15.72 -11.09 -1.60
C HIS A 8 16.63 -10.94 -0.39
N SER A 9 16.73 -12.03 0.38
CA SER A 9 17.78 -12.28 1.38
C SER A 9 19.14 -12.60 0.76
N ASP A 10 19.14 -12.95 -0.53
CA ASP A 10 20.35 -13.10 -1.33
C ASP A 10 20.63 -11.74 -1.98
N VAL A 11 21.74 -11.13 -1.55
CA VAL A 11 22.21 -9.84 -2.04
C VAL A 11 22.46 -9.96 -3.54
N ASP A 12 21.55 -9.45 -4.36
CA ASP A 12 21.88 -9.13 -5.74
C ASP A 12 22.81 -7.91 -5.70
N GLU A 13 24.11 -8.15 -5.91
CA GLU A 13 25.18 -7.12 -5.94
C GLU A 13 24.92 -6.00 -6.96
N SER A 14 23.88 -6.11 -7.80
CA SER A 14 23.57 -5.14 -8.85
C SER A 14 22.68 -3.95 -8.43
N VAL A 15 22.24 -3.86 -7.17
CA VAL A 15 21.46 -2.70 -6.66
C VAL A 15 22.19 -1.99 -5.50
N PRO A 16 23.01 -0.97 -5.78
CA PRO A 16 23.87 -0.32 -4.78
C PRO A 16 23.11 0.44 -3.67
N ASP A 17 21.82 0.78 -3.86
CA ASP A 17 21.07 1.69 -2.98
C ASP A 17 20.09 0.99 -2.01
N ALA A 18 19.99 -0.34 -2.01
CA ALA A 18 18.97 -1.06 -1.23
C ALA A 18 19.43 -1.53 0.17
N VAL A 19 20.71 -1.32 0.53
CA VAL A 19 21.30 -1.86 1.76
C VAL A 19 21.96 -0.73 2.55
N SER A 20 21.41 -0.45 3.73
CA SER A 20 21.98 0.49 4.69
C SER A 20 23.11 -0.16 5.51
N CYS A 21 23.81 0.61 6.34
CA CYS A 21 24.76 0.05 7.32
C CYS A 21 24.11 -0.91 8.34
N LEU A 22 22.78 -0.90 8.45
CA LEU A 22 21.99 -1.82 9.28
C LEU A 22 21.34 -2.95 8.47
N GLY A 23 21.66 -3.08 7.17
CA GLY A 23 21.07 -4.05 6.27
C GLY A 23 19.92 -3.50 5.43
N ILE A 24 19.09 -4.41 4.90
CA ILE A 24 17.94 -4.09 4.03
C ILE A 24 16.81 -3.42 4.81
N VAL A 25 16.00 -2.63 4.10
CA VAL A 25 14.76 -2.02 4.63
C VAL A 25 13.56 -2.56 3.84
N PRO A 26 12.92 -3.65 4.30
CA PRO A 26 11.81 -4.25 3.58
C PRO A 26 10.53 -3.40 3.66
N HIS A 27 9.73 -3.41 2.58
CA HIS A 27 8.44 -2.72 2.53
C HIS A 27 7.41 -3.38 3.46
N THR A 28 7.44 -4.70 3.59
CA THR A 28 6.59 -5.44 4.52
C THR A 28 7.30 -6.72 4.96
N ILE A 29 7.13 -7.12 6.22
CA ILE A 29 7.63 -8.39 6.77
C ILE A 29 6.44 -9.28 7.11
N ARG A 30 6.38 -10.49 6.55
CA ARG A 30 5.34 -11.48 6.91
C ARG A 30 5.99 -12.76 7.41
N GLY A 31 5.74 -13.09 8.68
CA GLY A 31 6.25 -14.29 9.33
C GLY A 31 5.20 -15.39 9.43
N PHE A 32 5.62 -16.65 9.25
CA PHE A 32 4.80 -17.84 9.38
C PHE A 32 5.37 -18.73 10.51
N LEU A 33 4.68 -18.76 11.66
CA LEU A 33 5.17 -19.48 12.83
C LEU A 33 5.23 -21.00 12.63
N SER A 34 4.24 -21.60 11.96
CA SER A 34 4.18 -23.05 11.72
C SER A 34 5.36 -23.58 10.90
N ARG A 35 6.00 -22.73 10.10
CA ARG A 35 7.14 -23.06 9.24
C ARG A 35 8.42 -22.34 9.65
N TYR A 36 8.37 -21.53 10.72
CA TYR A 36 9.45 -20.63 11.14
C TYR A 36 10.11 -19.89 9.96
N SER A 37 9.29 -19.36 9.05
CA SER A 37 9.77 -18.69 7.83
C SER A 37 9.27 -17.26 7.73
N THR A 38 10.04 -16.42 7.02
CA THR A 38 9.71 -15.02 6.77
C THR A 38 9.74 -14.77 5.27
N VAL A 39 8.78 -14.00 4.77
CA VAL A 39 8.78 -13.47 3.40
C VAL A 39 8.75 -11.95 3.47
N LEU A 40 9.31 -11.29 2.46
CA LEU A 40 9.44 -9.84 2.38
C LEU A 40 8.69 -9.31 1.14
N PRO A 41 7.35 -9.23 1.16
CA PRO A 41 6.58 -8.82 0.00
C PRO A 41 6.68 -7.31 -0.22
N THR A 42 6.72 -6.94 -1.49
CA THR A 42 6.61 -5.55 -1.95
C THR A 42 5.30 -5.36 -2.69
N GLY A 43 4.60 -4.26 -2.41
CA GLY A 43 3.35 -3.89 -3.09
C GLY A 43 3.52 -2.57 -3.83
N GLU A 44 3.00 -2.49 -5.05
CA GLU A 44 2.92 -1.23 -5.79
C GLU A 44 1.77 -0.36 -5.29
N ALA A 45 1.91 0.96 -5.44
CA ALA A 45 0.83 1.89 -5.12
C ALA A 45 -0.41 1.61 -6.00
N PHE A 46 -1.53 1.33 -5.36
CA PHE A 46 -2.78 0.96 -6.03
C PHE A 46 -3.66 2.19 -6.28
N SER A 47 -4.08 2.39 -7.54
CA SER A 47 -4.85 3.56 -7.96
C SER A 47 -6.21 3.68 -7.28
N GLN A 48 -6.88 2.57 -6.97
CA GLN A 48 -8.19 2.55 -6.30
C GLN A 48 -8.08 2.33 -4.78
N CYS A 49 -6.90 2.53 -4.19
CA CYS A 49 -6.71 2.40 -2.74
C CYS A 49 -7.58 3.39 -1.97
N VAL A 50 -8.41 2.88 -1.05
CA VAL A 50 -9.32 3.66 -0.19
C VAL A 50 -8.60 4.56 0.83
N ALA A 51 -7.28 4.43 0.98
CA ALA A 51 -6.50 5.22 1.92
C ALA A 51 -5.53 6.20 1.24
N CYS A 52 -4.70 5.72 0.31
CA CYS A 52 -3.58 6.52 -0.23
C CYS A 52 -3.73 6.94 -1.70
N SER A 53 -4.85 6.61 -2.36
CA SER A 53 -5.06 7.00 -3.75
C SER A 53 -5.04 8.54 -3.91
N PRO A 54 -4.62 9.05 -5.08
CA PRO A 54 -4.66 10.50 -5.36
C PRO A 54 -6.05 11.10 -5.16
N THR A 55 -7.11 10.36 -5.50
CA THR A 55 -8.51 10.77 -5.31
C THR A 55 -8.85 11.00 -3.84
N VAL A 56 -8.48 10.07 -2.96
CA VAL A 56 -8.72 10.19 -1.50
C VAL A 56 -7.91 11.34 -0.91
N ARG A 57 -6.63 11.45 -1.27
CA ARG A 57 -5.77 12.55 -0.79
C ARG A 57 -6.31 13.91 -1.20
N LYS A 58 -6.79 14.04 -2.44
CA LYS A 58 -7.40 15.27 -2.95
C LYS A 58 -8.70 15.59 -2.21
N ALA A 59 -9.62 14.64 -2.08
CA ALA A 59 -10.88 14.84 -1.36
C ALA A 59 -10.66 15.25 0.11
N PHE A 60 -9.69 14.62 0.79
CA PHE A 60 -9.31 15.02 2.14
C PHE A 60 -8.72 16.44 2.21
N THR A 61 -7.87 16.81 1.25
CA THR A 61 -7.26 18.14 1.22
C THR A 61 -8.29 19.24 0.93
N ASP A 62 -9.23 18.96 0.02
CA ASP A 62 -10.23 19.94 -0.44
C ASP A 62 -11.38 20.11 0.57
N GLU A 63 -11.83 19.03 1.24
CA GLU A 63 -13.02 19.05 2.11
C GLU A 63 -12.73 18.89 3.60
N GLY A 64 -11.52 18.43 3.97
CA GLY A 64 -11.08 18.27 5.35
C GLY A 64 -12.03 17.42 6.20
N PHE A 65 -12.53 18.01 7.30
CA PHE A 65 -13.39 17.31 8.26
C PHE A 65 -14.74 16.89 7.68
N THR A 66 -15.29 17.64 6.71
CA THR A 66 -16.56 17.28 6.06
C THR A 66 -16.43 15.96 5.31
N PHE A 67 -15.30 15.72 4.65
CA PHE A 67 -15.00 14.44 4.04
C PHE A 67 -14.93 13.31 5.07
N LEU A 68 -14.28 13.53 6.22
CA LEU A 68 -14.22 12.54 7.28
C LEU A 68 -15.62 12.17 7.80
N LEU A 69 -16.52 13.13 7.98
CA LEU A 69 -17.90 12.86 8.38
C LEU A 69 -18.62 11.99 7.34
N LYS A 70 -18.42 12.21 6.04
CA LYS A 70 -18.99 11.35 4.99
C LYS A 70 -18.45 9.92 5.12
N VAL A 71 -17.12 9.77 5.23
CA VAL A 71 -16.44 8.48 5.37
C VAL A 71 -16.92 7.70 6.60
N PHE A 72 -17.13 8.38 7.74
CA PHE A 72 -17.53 7.70 8.97
C PHE A 72 -19.01 7.30 9.01
N ASN A 73 -19.87 8.02 8.27
CA ASN A 73 -21.31 7.75 8.25
C ASN A 73 -21.75 6.86 7.08
N ASP A 74 -20.89 6.64 6.08
CA ASP A 74 -21.16 5.79 4.93
C ASP A 74 -19.96 4.86 4.67
N LEU A 75 -20.18 3.56 4.92
CA LEU A 75 -19.18 2.51 4.77
C LEU A 75 -18.74 2.30 3.30
N ASP A 76 -19.63 2.57 2.35
CA ASP A 76 -19.38 2.35 0.93
C ASP A 76 -18.75 3.58 0.24
N TYR A 77 -18.74 4.73 0.91
CA TYR A 77 -18.34 6.01 0.34
C TYR A 77 -16.94 5.98 -0.28
N LEU A 78 -15.95 5.43 0.44
CA LEU A 78 -14.57 5.36 -0.05
C LEU A 78 -14.43 4.41 -1.24
N GLU A 79 -15.11 3.26 -1.24
CA GLU A 79 -15.05 2.30 -2.34
C GLU A 79 -15.67 2.86 -3.63
N ASN A 80 -16.75 3.62 -3.48
CA ASN A 80 -17.40 4.33 -4.58
C ASN A 80 -16.51 5.47 -5.10
N LEU A 81 -15.95 6.27 -4.19
CA LEU A 81 -15.07 7.38 -4.55
C LEU A 81 -13.82 6.92 -5.32
N THR A 82 -13.20 5.81 -4.91
CA THR A 82 -11.98 5.31 -5.56
C THR A 82 -12.25 4.44 -6.79
N GLY A 83 -13.51 4.10 -7.07
CA GLY A 83 -13.87 3.15 -8.13
C GLY A 83 -13.54 1.70 -7.79
N LEU A 84 -13.17 1.40 -6.54
CA LEU A 84 -12.95 0.03 -6.07
C LEU A 84 -14.22 -0.82 -6.19
N ARG A 85 -15.38 -0.21 -5.89
CA ARG A 85 -16.67 -0.90 -5.99
C ARG A 85 -16.98 -1.37 -7.42
N ALA A 86 -16.71 -0.51 -8.41
CA ALA A 86 -16.90 -0.85 -9.82
C ALA A 86 -15.97 -1.99 -10.27
N MET A 87 -14.73 -2.02 -9.78
CA MET A 87 -13.78 -3.09 -10.06
C MET A 87 -14.23 -4.44 -9.50
N GLN A 88 -14.75 -4.48 -8.27
CA GLN A 88 -15.27 -5.70 -7.65
C GLN A 88 -16.47 -6.27 -8.42
N LEU A 89 -17.35 -5.42 -8.95
CA LEU A 89 -18.54 -5.85 -9.71
C LEU A 89 -18.22 -6.34 -11.12
N ALA A 90 -17.10 -5.91 -11.69
CA ALA A 90 -16.65 -6.31 -13.02
C ALA A 90 -15.86 -7.64 -13.03
N THR A 91 -15.65 -8.24 -11.85
CA THR A 91 -14.93 -9.51 -11.64
C THR A 91 -15.92 -10.63 -11.34
#